data_AF-A0A1L3LQM1-F1
#
_entry.id   AF-A0A1L3LQM1-F1
#
_cell.length_a   1.000
_cell.length_b   1.000
_cell.length_c   1.000
_cell.angle_alpha   90.00
_cell.angle_beta   90.00
_cell.angle_gamma   90.00
#
_symmetry.space_group_name_H-M   'P 1'
#
loop_
_entity.id
_entity.type
_entity.pdbx_description
1 polymer ?
#
loop_
_entity_poly.entity_id
_entity_poly.type
_entity_poly.pdbx_seq_one_letter_code
_entity_poly.pdbx_strand_id
1 'polypeptide(L)' 'MAVNLRLAPPDAVGDLPIDHFDGLDTFEDLPSKGLCVRDLWF' A
#
# COMPACT_ATOMS: atom_id res chain seq x y z
N MET A 1 -7.35 -6.54 7.26
CA MET A 1 -8.26 -5.42 7.56
C MET A 1 -7.85 -4.26 6.67
N ALA A 2 -8.79 -3.63 5.95
CA ALA A 2 -8.49 -2.51 5.06
C ALA A 2 -9.30 -1.28 5.49
N VAL A 3 -8.71 -0.10 5.36
CA VAL A 3 -9.36 1.18 5.67
C VAL A 3 -9.12 2.17 4.53
N ASN A 4 -10.05 3.09 4.32
CA ASN A 4 -9.93 4.12 3.29
C ASN A 4 -9.18 5.35 3.84
N LEU A 5 -8.13 5.78 3.15
CA LEU A 5 -7.26 6.90 3.55
C LEU A 5 -7.49 8.19 2.74
N ARG A 6 -8.51 8.29 1.87
CA ARG A 6 -8.67 9.36 0.85
C ARG A 6 -8.84 10.80 1.35
N LEU A 7 -8.71 11.07 2.64
CA LEU A 7 -8.77 12.41 3.22
C LEU A 7 -7.64 12.67 4.22
N ALA A 8 -6.72 11.72 4.38
CA ALA A 8 -5.55 11.90 5.23
C ALA A 8 -4.51 12.80 4.53
N PRO A 9 -3.84 13.69 5.27
CA PRO A 9 -2.68 14.42 4.76
C PRO A 9 -1.60 13.46 4.23
N PRO A 10 -0.97 13.71 3.05
CA PRO A 10 0.03 12.81 2.47
C PRO A 10 1.23 12.52 3.37
N ASP A 11 1.67 13.51 4.15
CA ASP A 11 2.74 13.40 5.14
C ASP A 11 2.39 12.44 6.28
N ALA A 12 1.10 12.31 6.63
CA ALA A 12 0.63 11.39 7.66
C ALA A 12 0.57 9.91 7.19
N VAL A 13 0.53 9.67 5.87
CA VAL A 13 0.38 8.32 5.30
C VAL A 13 1.57 7.87 4.47
N GLY A 14 2.52 8.75 4.17
CA GLY A 14 3.61 8.46 3.23
C GLY A 14 4.54 7.32 3.65
N ASP A 15 4.75 7.12 4.95
CA ASP A 15 5.61 6.06 5.50
C ASP A 15 4.91 4.69 5.64
N LEU A 16 3.61 4.59 5.29
CA LEU A 16 2.91 3.32 5.37
C LEU A 16 3.49 2.33 4.35
N PRO A 17 3.86 1.09 4.79
CA PRO A 17 4.43 0.09 3.90
C PRO A 17 3.39 -0.42 2.90
N ILE A 18 3.84 -0.74 1.69
CA ILE A 18 3.02 -1.36 0.66
C ILE A 18 3.26 -2.87 0.67
N ASP A 19 2.22 -3.59 1.07
CA ASP A 19 2.18 -5.04 0.98
C ASP A 19 1.47 -5.47 -0.31
N HIS A 20 2.08 -6.42 -1.02
CA HIS A 20 1.58 -6.84 -2.33
C HIS A 20 0.85 -8.16 -2.19
N PHE A 21 -0.24 -8.30 -2.92
CA PHE A 21 -0.93 -9.57 -3.10
C PHE A 21 -1.53 -9.62 -4.51
N ASP A 22 -1.78 -10.82 -5.02
CA ASP A 22 -2.48 -10.99 -6.29
C ASP A 22 -3.99 -10.77 -6.10
N GLY A 23 -4.47 -9.56 -6.34
CA GLY A 23 -5.90 -9.24 -6.22
C GLY A 23 -6.79 -9.68 -7.39
N LEU A 24 -6.27 -10.38 -8.41
CA LEU A 24 -7.02 -10.75 -9.61
C LEU A 24 -7.50 -12.21 -9.57
N ASP A 25 -6.57 -13.14 -9.37
CA ASP A 25 -6.85 -14.58 -9.53
C ASP A 25 -6.75 -15.36 -8.21
N THR A 26 -5.63 -15.23 -7.49
CA THR A 26 -5.29 -16.12 -6.37
C THR A 26 -5.52 -15.53 -4.99
N PHE A 27 -5.52 -14.21 -4.85
CA PHE A 27 -5.57 -13.51 -3.56
C PHE A 27 -4.43 -13.91 -2.62
N GLU A 28 -3.33 -14.41 -3.16
CA GLU A 28 -2.14 -14.81 -2.40
C GLU A 28 -1.21 -13.62 -2.16
N ASP A 29 -0.57 -13.63 -1.00
CA ASP A 29 0.46 -12.66 -0.64
C ASP A 29 1.68 -12.81 -1.56
N LEU A 30 2.20 -11.68 -2.01
CA LEU A 30 3.39 -11.59 -2.82
C LEU A 30 4.54 -11.03 -1.98
N PRO A 31 5.81 -11.33 -2.33
CA PRO A 31 6.94 -10.76 -1.62
C PRO A 31 6.88 -9.23 -1.57
N SER A 32 7.06 -8.68 -0.37
CA SER A 32 7.14 -7.23 -0.19
C SER A 32 8.33 -6.67 -0.96
N LYS A 33 8.11 -5.50 -1.59
CA LYS A 33 9.14 -4.78 -2.34
C LYS A 33 9.89 -3.75 -1.49
N GLY A 34 9.57 -3.64 -0.20
CA GLY A 34 10.15 -2.65 0.69
C GLY A 34 9.77 -1.20 0.35
N LEU A 35 8.69 -1.01 -0.41
CA LEU A 35 8.17 0.29 -0.79
C LEU A 35 7.14 0.80 0.23
N CYS A 36 6.99 2.11 0.30
CA CYS A 36 5.95 2.79 1.06
C CYS A 36 5.08 3.66 0.14
N VAL A 37 3.97 4.16 0.69
CA VAL A 37 2.97 4.97 -0.03
C VAL A 37 3.61 6.14 -0.80
N ARG A 38 4.61 6.83 -0.23
CA ARG A 38 5.28 7.94 -0.93
C ARG A 38 6.12 7.51 -2.14
N ASP A 39 6.62 6.27 -2.18
CA ASP A 39 7.45 5.78 -3.29
C ASP A 39 6.61 5.53 -4.55
N LEU A 40 5.29 5.40 -4.39
CA LEU A 40 4.31 5.19 -5.46
C LEU A 40 3.46 6.43 -5.73
N TRP A 41 3.67 7.50 -4.96
CA TRP A 41 2.96 8.75 -5.14
C TRP A 41 3.77 9.59 -6.14
N PHE A 42 3.16 9.83 -7.31
CA PHE A 42 3.69 10.56 -8.48
C PHE A 42 4.47 9.72 -9.50
#